data_AF-A0A831KH09-F1
#
_entry.id   AF-A0A831KH09-F1
#
_cell.length_a   1.000
_cell.length_b   1.000
_cell.length_c   1.000
_cell.angle_alpha   90.00
_cell.angle_beta   90.00
_cell.angle_gamma   90.00
#
_symmetry.space_group_name_H-M   'P 1'
#
loop_
_entity.id
_entity.type
_entity.pdbx_description
1 polymer ?
#
loop_
_entity_poly.entity_id
_entity_poly.type
_entity_poly.pdbx_seq_one_letter_code
_entity_poly.pdbx_strand_id
1 'polypeptide(L)'
;MLQKENVVLVVIDVQGKLATLMHKHKRLFENVNRMIDGAKALEIPIIWTEQIPDKLGATVETVKEHLEGVELLTKNTFSCCGGEGFNEKLDRLGKSQILVCGIETHVCVYQTCQDLLANG
;
A
#
# COMPACT_ATOMS: atom_id res chain seq x y z
N MET A 1 1.57 -6.40 20.24
CA MET A 1 0.13 -6.34 19.90
C MET A 1 -0.11 -5.09 19.07
N LEU A 2 -1.03 -5.12 18.11
CA LEU A 2 -1.38 -3.95 17.28
C LEU A 2 -2.17 -2.92 18.11
N GLN A 3 -1.91 -1.62 17.93
CA GLN A 3 -2.57 -0.50 18.61
C GLN A 3 -3.11 0.45 17.54
N LYS A 4 -4.43 0.74 17.54
CA LYS A 4 -5.04 1.52 16.46
C LYS A 4 -4.45 2.93 16.35
N GLU A 5 -4.04 3.51 17.48
CA GLU A 5 -3.48 4.86 17.56
C GLU A 5 -2.06 4.94 17.01
N ASN A 6 -1.37 3.80 16.86
CA ASN A 6 0.04 3.71 16.48
C ASN A 6 0.26 2.92 15.19
N VAL A 7 -0.78 2.72 14.38
CA VAL A 7 -0.70 1.96 13.13
C VAL A 7 -1.05 2.81 11.92
N VAL A 8 -0.41 2.49 10.79
CA VAL A 8 -0.75 2.93 9.44
C VAL A 8 -0.90 1.72 8.52
N LEU A 9 -1.84 1.78 7.57
CA LEU A 9 -1.94 0.80 6.48
C LEU A 9 -1.21 1.33 5.24
N VAL A 10 -0.36 0.52 4.63
CA VAL A 10 0.30 0.80 3.36
C VAL A 10 -0.23 -0.16 2.30
N VAL A 11 -0.86 0.40 1.26
CA VAL A 11 -1.40 -0.33 0.10
C VAL A 11 -0.44 -0.15 -1.09
N ILE A 12 0.19 -1.24 -1.50
CA ILE A 12 1.30 -1.23 -2.46
C ILE A 12 0.85 -1.75 -3.83
N ASP A 13 0.87 -0.86 -4.82
CA ASP A 13 0.98 -1.17 -6.26
C ASP A 13 -0.02 -2.19 -6.83
N VAL A 14 -1.28 -2.21 -6.38
CA VAL A 14 -2.32 -3.17 -6.88
C VAL A 14 -2.85 -2.76 -8.26
N GLN A 15 -1.97 -2.76 -9.26
CA GLN A 15 -2.15 -2.05 -10.52
C GLN A 15 -2.38 -2.94 -11.75
N GLY A 16 -3.25 -2.43 -12.63
CA GLY A 16 -3.41 -2.83 -14.02
C GLY A 16 -3.48 -4.34 -14.27
N LYS A 17 -2.87 -4.76 -15.39
CA LYS A 17 -2.84 -6.18 -15.79
C LYS A 17 -2.01 -7.03 -14.84
N LEU A 18 -0.98 -6.46 -14.21
CA LEU A 18 -0.11 -7.20 -13.28
C LEU A 18 -0.92 -7.77 -12.12
N ALA A 19 -1.82 -6.97 -11.54
CA ALA A 19 -2.70 -7.37 -10.46
C ALA A 19 -3.62 -8.55 -10.84
N THR A 20 -4.08 -8.64 -12.09
CA THR A 20 -4.96 -9.74 -12.55
C THR A 20 -4.20 -11.02 -12.87
N LEU A 21 -2.88 -10.95 -13.07
CA LEU A 21 -2.00 -12.11 -13.24
C LEU A 21 -1.60 -12.77 -11.92
N MET A 22 -1.84 -12.11 -10.78
CA MET A 22 -1.51 -12.64 -9.47
C MET A 22 -2.30 -13.90 -9.12
N HIS A 23 -1.64 -14.83 -8.44
CA HIS A 23 -2.28 -16.05 -7.96
C HIS A 23 -3.48 -15.73 -7.06
N LYS A 24 -4.66 -16.27 -7.43
CA LYS A 24 -5.94 -16.02 -6.74
C LYS A 24 -6.28 -14.52 -6.64
N HIS A 25 -6.01 -13.73 -7.68
CA HIS A 25 -6.24 -12.27 -7.71
C HIS A 25 -7.63 -11.82 -7.21
N LYS A 26 -8.71 -12.58 -7.47
CA LYS A 26 -10.05 -12.24 -6.93
C LYS A 26 -10.07 -12.20 -5.40
N ARG A 27 -9.52 -13.25 -4.76
CA ARG A 27 -9.40 -13.32 -3.30
C ARG A 27 -8.40 -12.28 -2.77
N LEU A 28 -7.34 -11.98 -3.54
CA LEU A 28 -6.42 -10.90 -3.21
C LEU A 28 -7.17 -9.56 -3.13
N PHE A 29 -7.96 -9.21 -4.16
CA PHE A 29 -8.69 -7.94 -4.20
C PHE A 29 -9.72 -7.86 -3.07
N GLU A 30 -10.50 -8.93 -2.83
CA GLU A 30 -11.42 -9.00 -1.69
C GLU A 30 -10.73 -8.75 -0.35
N ASN A 31 -9.54 -9.32 -0.15
CA ASN A 31 -8.80 -9.13 1.10
C ASN A 31 -8.16 -7.74 1.20
N VAL A 32 -7.64 -7.18 0.11
CA VAL A 32 -7.13 -5.80 0.08
C VAL A 32 -8.26 -4.83 0.42
N ASN A 33 -9.45 -5.00 -0.18
CA ASN A 33 -10.62 -4.17 0.11
C ASN A 33 -11.02 -4.26 1.58
N ARG A 34 -11.08 -5.48 2.15
CA ARG A 34 -11.35 -5.66 3.60
C ARG A 34 -10.34 -4.96 4.50
N MET A 35 -9.06 -4.94 4.12
CA MET A 35 -8.02 -4.22 4.87
C MET A 35 -8.24 -2.71 4.80
N ILE A 36 -8.57 -2.18 3.62
CA ILE A 36 -8.86 -0.76 3.41
C ILE A 36 -10.12 -0.34 4.19
N ASP A 37 -11.21 -1.08 4.05
CA ASP A 37 -12.48 -0.81 4.75
C ASP A 37 -12.31 -0.90 6.27
N GLY A 38 -11.57 -1.91 6.74
CA GLY A 38 -11.24 -2.06 8.15
C GLY A 38 -10.40 -0.90 8.68
N ALA A 39 -9.39 -0.46 7.92
CA ALA A 39 -8.59 0.71 8.29
C ALA A 39 -9.45 1.98 8.35
N LYS A 40 -10.31 2.23 7.36
CA LYS A 40 -11.26 3.36 7.35
C LYS A 40 -12.21 3.31 8.55
N ALA A 41 -12.81 2.15 8.84
CA ALA A 41 -13.75 1.99 9.95
C ALA A 41 -13.09 2.19 11.33
N LEU A 42 -11.79 1.89 11.44
CA LEU A 42 -11.00 2.07 12.67
C LEU A 42 -10.27 3.41 12.74
N GLU A 43 -10.48 4.30 11.76
CA GLU A 43 -9.79 5.59 11.62
C GLU A 43 -8.26 5.46 11.56
N ILE A 44 -7.78 4.34 11.00
CA ILE A 44 -6.37 4.08 10.75
C ILE A 44 -5.95 4.80 9.45
N PRO A 45 -4.89 5.62 9.45
CA PRO A 45 -4.42 6.29 8.24
C PRO A 45 -3.95 5.29 7.18
N ILE A 46 -4.12 5.66 5.92
CA ILE A 46 -3.75 4.83 4.77
C ILE A 46 -2.74 5.60 3.89
N ILE A 47 -1.66 4.93 3.52
CA ILE A 47 -0.74 5.35 2.45
C ILE A 47 -0.99 4.44 1.25
N TRP A 48 -1.30 5.03 0.10
CA TRP A 48 -1.54 4.31 -1.14
C TRP A 48 -0.45 4.66 -2.16
N THR A 49 0.12 3.64 -2.79
CA THR A 49 1.20 3.80 -3.76
C THR A 49 0.91 3.13 -5.11
N GLU A 50 1.45 3.72 -6.17
CA GLU A 50 1.51 3.15 -7.52
C GLU A 50 2.94 3.22 -8.09
N GLN A 51 3.42 2.12 -8.65
CA GLN A 51 4.68 2.07 -9.38
C GLN A 51 4.45 2.41 -10.85
N ILE A 52 5.19 3.39 -11.38
CA ILE A 52 5.22 3.78 -12.81
C ILE A 52 3.86 3.66 -13.52
N PRO A 53 2.79 4.33 -13.04
CA PRO A 53 1.41 4.08 -13.51
C PRO A 53 1.23 4.30 -15.02
N ASP A 54 2.02 5.16 -15.66
CA ASP A 54 2.05 5.32 -17.12
C ASP A 54 2.40 4.03 -17.88
N LYS A 55 3.12 3.10 -17.23
CA LYS A 55 3.57 1.82 -17.80
C LYS A 55 2.79 0.63 -17.28
N LEU A 56 2.45 0.61 -15.99
CA LEU A 56 1.76 -0.52 -15.35
C LEU A 56 0.24 -0.36 -15.26
N GLY A 57 -0.27 0.84 -15.54
CA GLY A 57 -1.66 1.22 -15.33
C GLY A 57 -1.92 1.70 -13.91
N ALA A 58 -3.12 2.24 -13.71
CA ALA A 58 -3.62 2.61 -12.39
C ALA A 58 -3.96 1.38 -11.55
N THR A 59 -4.18 1.61 -10.26
CA THR A 59 -4.77 0.66 -9.33
C THR A 59 -6.08 0.12 -9.90
N VAL A 60 -6.29 -1.18 -9.77
CA VAL A 60 -7.51 -1.84 -10.31
C VAL A 60 -8.76 -1.20 -9.72
N GLU A 61 -9.77 -0.98 -10.57
CA GLU A 61 -10.95 -0.17 -10.21
C GLU A 61 -11.63 -0.67 -8.93
N THR A 62 -11.77 -1.99 -8.80
CA THR A 62 -12.38 -2.63 -7.62
C THR A 62 -11.65 -2.36 -6.30
N VAL A 63 -10.37 -1.98 -6.33
CA VAL A 63 -9.60 -1.56 -5.14
C VAL A 63 -9.60 -0.04 -5.02
N LYS A 64 -9.53 0.67 -6.15
CA LYS A 64 -9.49 2.13 -6.22
C LYS A 64 -10.73 2.80 -5.63
N GLU A 65 -11.93 2.24 -5.88
CA GLU A 65 -13.19 2.72 -5.29
C GLU A 65 -13.13 2.76 -3.74
N HIS A 66 -12.46 1.78 -3.13
CA HIS A 66 -12.28 1.75 -1.67
C HIS A 66 -11.24 2.77 -1.17
N LEU A 67 -10.42 3.33 -2.05
CA LEU A 67 -9.37 4.31 -1.71
C LEU A 67 -9.79 5.76 -2.00
N GLU A 68 -11.06 6.01 -2.36
CA GLU A 68 -11.57 7.38 -2.50
C GLU A 68 -11.26 8.22 -1.25
N GLY A 69 -10.75 9.43 -1.49
CA GLY A 69 -10.29 10.37 -0.46
C GLY A 69 -8.89 10.11 0.09
N VAL A 70 -8.22 9.00 -0.27
CA VAL A 70 -6.83 8.72 0.09
C VAL A 70 -5.90 9.31 -0.98
N GLU A 71 -4.92 10.10 -0.55
CA GLU A 71 -3.89 10.63 -1.44
C GLU A 71 -2.97 9.51 -1.96
N LEU A 72 -2.87 9.43 -3.28
CA LEU A 72 -1.99 8.54 -4.04
C LEU A 72 -0.57 9.11 -4.12
N LEU A 73 0.43 8.28 -3.83
CA LEU A 73 1.84 8.54 -4.12
C LEU A 73 2.31 7.68 -5.28
N THR A 74 3.06 8.24 -6.22
CA THR A 74 3.65 7.48 -7.33
C THR A 74 5.15 7.30 -7.13
N LYS A 75 5.70 6.17 -7.59
CA LYS A 75 7.12 5.87 -7.46
C LYS A 75 7.69 5.17 -8.70
N ASN A 76 8.99 5.33 -8.91
CA ASN A 76 9.76 4.58 -9.92
C ASN A 76 10.72 3.54 -9.31
N THR A 77 10.71 3.41 -7.99
CA THR A 77 11.48 2.45 -7.19
C THR A 77 10.60 1.26 -6.80
N PHE A 78 11.24 0.13 -6.45
CA PHE A 78 10.52 -1.05 -5.96
C PHE A 78 10.06 -0.85 -4.51
N SER A 79 10.98 -0.51 -3.61
CA SER A 79 10.65 -0.13 -2.25
C SER A 79 9.91 1.21 -2.21
N CYS A 80 8.82 1.29 -1.44
CA CYS A 80 8.12 2.55 -1.18
C CYS A 80 9.04 3.56 -0.46
N CYS A 81 10.01 3.11 0.33
CA CYS A 81 10.97 3.99 1.01
C CYS A 81 11.89 4.75 0.04
N GLY A 82 12.04 4.27 -1.20
CA GLY A 82 12.72 5.01 -2.27
C GLY A 82 11.80 5.91 -3.09
N GLY A 83 10.51 5.98 -2.76
CA GLY A 83 9.52 6.78 -3.46
C GLY A 83 9.42 8.19 -2.87
N GLU A 84 9.25 9.19 -3.74
CA GLU A 84 9.08 10.59 -3.33
C GLU A 84 7.84 10.74 -2.43
N GLY A 85 7.97 11.49 -1.34
CA GLY A 85 6.89 11.76 -0.39
C GLY A 85 6.49 10.60 0.55
N PHE A 86 6.94 9.36 0.32
CA PHE A 86 6.54 8.22 1.16
C PHE A 86 7.03 8.34 2.60
N ASN A 87 8.36 8.50 2.79
CA ASN A 87 8.93 8.62 4.14
C ASN A 87 8.42 9.87 4.84
N GLU A 88 8.33 11.00 4.13
CA GLU A 88 7.81 12.26 4.68
C GLU A 88 6.36 12.12 5.17
N LYS A 89 5.52 11.37 4.44
CA LYS A 89 4.15 11.08 4.84
C LYS A 89 4.11 10.14 6.05
N LEU A 90 4.94 9.09 6.05
CA LEU A 90 5.04 8.15 7.16
C LEU A 90 5.50 8.86 8.45
N ASP A 91 6.55 9.66 8.38
CA ASP A 91 7.10 10.43 9.49
C ASP A 91 6.07 11.42 10.06
N ARG A 92 5.32 12.10 9.18
CA ARG A 92 4.26 13.03 9.58
C ARG A 92 3.11 12.36 10.31
N LEU A 93 2.81 11.10 9.99
CA LEU A 93 1.79 10.31 10.69
C LEU A 93 2.28 9.84 12.07
N GLY A 94 3.60 9.74 12.27
CA GLY A 94 4.22 9.35 13.53
C GLY A 94 3.81 7.96 14.03
N LYS A 95 3.60 7.01 13.12
CA LYS A 95 3.18 5.63 13.44
C LYS A 95 4.37 4.69 13.34
N SER A 96 4.57 3.86 14.35
CA SER A 96 5.65 2.84 14.34
C SER A 96 5.16 1.43 14.01
N GLN A 97 3.85 1.21 13.89
CA GLN A 97 3.30 -0.06 13.40
C GLN A 97 2.80 0.11 11.97
N ILE A 98 3.28 -0.75 11.08
CA ILE A 98 2.98 -0.65 9.65
C ILE A 98 2.31 -1.96 9.22
N LEU A 99 1.04 -1.86 8.82
CA LEU A 99 0.35 -2.94 8.11
C LEU A 99 0.64 -2.79 6.62
N VAL A 100 1.04 -3.88 5.96
CA VAL A 100 1.37 -3.86 4.53
C VAL A 100 0.47 -4.84 3.79
N CYS A 101 -0.16 -4.37 2.71
CA CYS A 101 -0.80 -5.22 1.71
C CYS A 101 -0.50 -4.70 0.31
N GLY A 102 -0.52 -5.58 -0.69
CA GLY A 102 -0.21 -5.18 -2.06
C GLY A 102 0.48 -6.26 -2.87
N ILE A 103 1.08 -5.85 -3.98
CA ILE A 103 1.80 -6.71 -4.92
C ILE A 103 3.09 -6.02 -5.41
N GLU A 104 4.07 -6.72 -5.95
CA GLU A 104 4.25 -8.17 -5.82
C GLU A 104 4.93 -8.52 -4.50
N THR A 105 4.53 -9.64 -3.89
CA THR A 105 5.03 -10.06 -2.56
C THR A 105 6.56 -10.09 -2.50
N HIS A 106 7.22 -10.52 -3.57
CA HIS A 106 8.66 -10.75 -3.62
C HIS A 106 9.47 -9.56 -4.15
N VAL A 107 8.81 -8.46 -4.55
CA VAL A 107 9.47 -7.26 -5.09
C VAL A 107 9.09 -6.04 -4.26
N CYS A 108 8.04 -5.31 -4.64
CA CYS A 108 7.68 -4.05 -3.98
C CYS A 108 7.31 -4.25 -2.52
N VAL A 109 6.52 -5.29 -2.20
CA VAL A 109 6.15 -5.59 -0.81
C VAL A 109 7.37 -6.00 0.00
N TYR A 110 8.15 -6.98 -0.47
CA TYR A 110 9.34 -7.46 0.25
C TYR A 110 10.36 -6.35 0.48
N GLN A 111 10.76 -5.61 -0.57
CA GLN A 111 11.76 -4.55 -0.45
C GLN A 111 11.27 -3.41 0.45
N THR A 112 10.00 -3.03 0.37
CA THR A 112 9.42 -2.05 1.29
C THR A 112 9.49 -2.52 2.73
N CYS A 113 9.08 -3.77 3.02
CA CYS A 113 9.16 -4.31 4.38
C CYS A 113 10.61 -4.35 4.89
N GLN A 114 11.57 -4.73 4.05
CA GLN A 114 12.98 -4.78 4.42
C GLN A 114 13.54 -3.39 4.75
N ASP A 115 13.23 -2.38 3.92
CA ASP A 115 13.70 -1.01 4.15
C ASP A 115 13.02 -0.37 5.37
N LEU A 116 11.73 -0.62 5.58
CA LEU A 116 11.03 -0.19 6.80
C LEU A 116 11.66 -0.80 8.05
N LEU A 117 11.95 -2.11 8.05
CA LEU A 117 12.63 -2.77 9.17
C LEU A 117 14.05 -2.25 9.40
N ALA A 118 14.76 -1.82 8.35
CA ALA A 118 16.08 -1.22 8.47
C ALA A 118 16.05 0.21 9.03
N ASN A 119 14.95 0.95 8.81
CA ASN A 119 14.83 2.37 9.15
C ASN A 119 14.08 2.66 10.47
N GLY A 120 13.29 1.73 11.00
CA GLY A 120 12.70 1.80 12.35
C GLY A 120 11.30 2.40 12.41
#